data_AF-A0A6N7IVG6-F1
#
_entry.id   AF-A0A6N7IVG6-F1
#
_cell.length_a   1.000
_cell.length_b   1.000
_cell.length_c   1.000
_cell.angle_alpha   90.00
_cell.angle_beta   90.00
_cell.angle_gamma   90.00
#
_symmetry.space_group_name_H-M   'P 1'
#
loop_
_entity.id
_entity.type
_entity.pdbx_description
1 polymer ?
#
loop_
_entity_poly.entity_id
_entity_poly.type
_entity_poly.pdbx_seq_one_letter_code
_entity_poly.pdbx_strand_id
1 'polypeptide(L)'
;ADVVLVGGGMGVAPLFFLAEELGRRNCRVTFLAGARCAEQLVVGKIWNGAGGVPGSMFFRDEGKRDMNDGEMTMVVGETGHHCGTGDGFSTPGDAGDIPDRLFTCAMATDDGSCGHHGPVTDLLEKVLAGPGAGMVYACGPRAMLRRTAELLARYGVPGEVSLEERMGCGVGACLSCVCQTAGEEGAPFVYRRVCVEGPVFAVDQLVWG
;
A
#
# COMPACT_ATOMS: atom_id res chain seq x y z
N ALA A 1 1.63 -2.10 17.22
CA ALA A 1 0.53 -2.07 16.23
C ALA A 1 1.14 -2.43 14.90
N ASP A 2 0.51 -3.37 14.21
CA ASP A 2 0.97 -3.87 12.93
C ASP A 2 0.16 -3.11 11.86
N VAL A 3 0.86 -2.26 11.11
CA VAL A 3 0.30 -1.32 10.14
C VAL A 3 0.60 -1.84 8.74
N VAL A 4 -0.40 -1.83 7.86
CA VAL A 4 -0.22 -2.20 6.45
C VAL A 4 -0.29 -0.95 5.59
N LEU A 5 0.70 -0.76 4.72
CA LEU A 5 0.74 0.31 3.73
C LEU A 5 0.53 -0.29 2.35
N VAL A 6 -0.41 0.22 1.57
CA VAL A 6 -0.76 -0.33 0.25
C VAL A 6 -0.66 0.75 -0.82
N GLY A 7 0.43 0.73 -1.58
CA GLY A 7 0.73 1.70 -2.62
C GLY A 7 0.49 1.14 -4.03
N GLY A 8 -0.11 1.93 -4.91
CA GLY A 8 -0.24 1.63 -6.33
C GLY A 8 0.41 2.71 -7.20
N GLY A 9 1.37 2.34 -8.04
CA GLY A 9 2.09 3.29 -8.91
C GLY A 9 2.75 4.42 -8.13
N MET A 10 2.42 5.67 -8.47
CA MET A 10 2.96 6.87 -7.80
C MET A 10 2.49 7.02 -6.35
N GLY A 11 1.35 6.41 -5.98
CA GLY A 11 0.84 6.44 -4.61
C GLY A 11 1.74 5.75 -3.58
N VAL A 12 2.75 5.00 -4.04
CA VAL A 12 3.83 4.46 -3.20
C VAL A 12 4.65 5.56 -2.52
N ALA A 13 4.90 6.69 -3.20
CA ALA A 13 5.80 7.73 -2.72
C ALA A 13 5.37 8.37 -1.37
N PRO A 14 4.11 8.84 -1.19
CA PRO A 14 3.70 9.36 0.11
C PRO A 14 3.70 8.30 1.22
N LEU A 15 3.41 7.05 0.88
CA LEU A 15 3.42 5.94 1.86
C LEU A 15 4.81 5.61 2.35
N PHE A 16 5.85 5.82 1.55
CA PHE A 16 7.23 5.63 1.98
C PHE A 16 7.60 6.55 3.16
N PHE A 17 7.28 7.84 3.07
CA PHE A 17 7.51 8.78 4.18
C PHE A 17 6.68 8.42 5.43
N LEU A 18 5.45 7.93 5.23
CA LEU A 18 4.64 7.42 6.32
C LEU A 18 5.28 6.19 6.98
N ALA A 19 5.87 5.29 6.19
CA ALA A 19 6.59 4.12 6.69
C ALA A 19 7.78 4.51 7.58
N GLU A 20 8.56 5.51 7.17
CA GLU A 20 9.68 6.03 7.97
C GLU A 20 9.20 6.58 9.32
N GLU A 21 8.14 7.39 9.32
CA GLU A 21 7.59 7.96 10.54
C GLU A 21 6.98 6.90 11.47
N LEU A 22 6.31 5.89 10.91
CA LEU A 22 5.80 4.74 11.67
C LEU A 22 6.93 3.91 12.27
N GLY A 23 8.03 3.71 11.54
CA GLY A 23 9.23 3.05 12.01
C GLY A 23 9.88 3.77 13.20
N ARG A 24 9.99 5.11 13.12
CA ARG A 24 10.45 5.95 14.24
C ARG A 24 9.56 5.84 15.48
N ARG A 25 8.28 5.53 15.29
CA ARG A 25 7.30 5.26 16.36
C ARG A 25 7.28 3.80 16.81
N ASN A 26 8.21 2.98 16.33
CA ASN A 26 8.36 1.56 16.65
C ASN A 26 7.11 0.73 16.29
N CYS A 27 6.40 1.12 15.22
CA CYS A 27 5.34 0.33 14.61
C CYS A 27 5.94 -0.73 13.69
N ARG A 28 5.32 -1.91 13.63
CA ARG A 28 5.63 -2.91 12.61
C ARG A 28 4.88 -2.53 11.35
N VAL A 29 5.57 -2.47 10.22
CA VAL A 29 5.04 -1.99 8.95
C VAL A 29 5.17 -3.08 7.90
N THR A 30 4.04 -3.46 7.31
CA THR A 30 3.98 -4.28 6.10
C THR A 30 3.69 -3.38 4.90
N PHE A 31 4.66 -3.22 4.01
CA PHE A 31 4.56 -2.40 2.81
C PHE A 31 4.23 -3.26 1.60
N LEU A 32 3.08 -3.00 0.96
CA LEU A 32 2.62 -3.67 -0.24
C LEU A 32 2.64 -2.69 -1.40
N ALA A 33 3.35 -3.02 -2.47
CA ALA A 33 3.52 -2.13 -3.62
C ALA A 33 3.06 -2.78 -4.93
N GLY A 34 2.16 -2.10 -5.63
CA GLY A 34 1.63 -2.51 -6.93
C GLY A 34 2.11 -1.62 -8.07
N ALA A 35 2.39 -2.22 -9.22
CA ALA A 35 2.57 -1.50 -10.48
C ALA A 35 2.04 -2.34 -11.66
N ARG A 36 1.97 -1.76 -12.86
CA ARG A 36 1.58 -2.53 -14.05
C ARG A 36 2.64 -3.52 -14.49
N CYS A 37 3.91 -3.11 -14.39
CA CYS A 37 5.09 -3.87 -14.77
C CYS A 37 6.29 -3.50 -13.88
N ALA A 38 7.35 -4.30 -13.94
CA ALA A 38 8.53 -4.17 -13.11
C ALA A 38 9.22 -2.80 -13.26
N GLU A 39 9.24 -2.23 -14.47
CA GLU A 39 9.86 -0.93 -14.74
C GLU A 39 9.14 0.23 -14.03
N GLN A 40 7.87 0.01 -13.67
CA GLN A 40 7.00 0.97 -12.99
C GLN A 40 6.94 0.73 -11.48
N LEU A 41 7.61 -0.29 -10.95
CA LEU A 41 7.80 -0.46 -9.51
C LEU A 41 8.77 0.61 -9.00
N VAL A 42 8.21 1.68 -8.45
CA VAL A 42 9.00 2.76 -7.86
C VAL A 42 9.73 2.29 -6.60
N VAL A 43 9.21 1.26 -5.91
CA VAL A 43 9.83 0.70 -4.68
C VAL A 43 11.23 0.13 -4.94
N GLY A 44 11.44 -0.56 -6.05
CA GLY A 44 12.77 -1.08 -6.40
C GLY A 44 13.78 0.05 -6.56
N LYS A 45 13.39 1.21 -7.07
CA LYS A 45 14.26 2.39 -7.23
C LYS A 45 14.47 3.15 -5.92
N ILE A 46 13.41 3.34 -5.15
CA ILE A 46 13.44 3.96 -3.82
C ILE A 46 14.31 3.13 -2.86
N TRP A 47 14.27 1.81 -2.97
CA TRP A 47 14.98 0.89 -2.09
C TRP A 47 16.32 0.37 -2.67
N ASN A 48 16.60 0.48 -3.97
CA ASN A 48 17.93 0.16 -4.52
C ASN A 48 19.00 1.20 -4.18
N GLY A 49 18.61 2.42 -3.83
CA GLY A 49 19.52 3.33 -3.12
C GLY A 49 19.92 2.78 -1.74
N ALA A 50 19.07 1.91 -1.16
CA ALA A 50 19.01 1.48 0.23
C ALA A 50 19.67 0.15 0.61
N GLY A 51 20.65 -0.32 -0.16
CA GLY A 51 21.32 -1.57 0.18
C GLY A 51 20.42 -2.81 0.07
N GLY A 52 19.34 -2.72 -0.72
CA GLY A 52 18.40 -3.81 -0.95
C GLY A 52 17.23 -3.84 0.04
N VAL A 53 16.11 -4.41 -0.40
CA VAL A 53 14.87 -4.54 0.39
C VAL A 53 15.14 -5.44 1.61
N PRO A 54 15.11 -4.95 2.86
CA PRO A 54 15.25 -5.79 4.04
C PRO A 54 14.03 -6.71 4.12
N GLY A 55 14.29 -8.01 4.24
CA GLY A 55 13.25 -9.03 4.37
C GLY A 55 12.21 -8.98 3.26
N SER A 56 12.59 -9.43 2.05
CA SER A 56 11.60 -9.65 0.99
C SER A 56 10.68 -10.80 1.37
N MET A 57 9.38 -10.51 1.54
CA MET A 57 8.37 -11.53 1.74
C MET A 57 7.95 -12.03 0.37
N PHE A 58 8.43 -13.22 -0.01
CA PHE A 58 7.96 -13.91 -1.20
C PHE A 58 6.84 -14.86 -0.82
N PHE A 59 5.63 -14.60 -1.34
CA PHE A 59 4.59 -15.61 -1.34
C PHE A 59 4.94 -16.64 -2.41
N ARG A 60 5.52 -17.77 -1.99
CA ARG A 60 5.86 -18.87 -2.88
C ARG A 60 4.59 -19.68 -3.14
N ASP A 61 4.03 -19.57 -4.34
CA ASP A 61 3.04 -20.52 -4.86
C ASP A 61 3.82 -21.76 -5.29
N GLU A 62 3.85 -22.81 -4.46
CA GLU A 62 4.44 -24.10 -4.82
C GLU A 62 3.57 -24.74 -5.92
N GLY A 63 3.83 -24.35 -7.16
CA GLY A 63 3.30 -25.01 -8.35
C GLY A 63 3.84 -26.43 -8.50
N LYS A 64 3.37 -27.36 -7.67
CA LYS A 64 3.33 -28.79 -7.96
C LYS A 64 2.07 -29.38 -7.31
N ARG A 65 1.13 -29.72 -8.20
CA ARG A 65 -0.06 -30.53 -7.93
C ARG A 65 0.32 -31.74 -7.06
N ASP A 66 -0.18 -31.78 -5.84
CA ASP A 66 -0.61 -33.01 -5.17
C ASP A 66 -1.79 -32.66 -4.25
N MET A 67 -2.91 -33.36 -4.48
CA MET A 67 -4.17 -33.18 -3.75
C MET A 67 -4.04 -33.79 -2.35
N ASN A 68 -3.69 -32.99 -1.35
CA ASN A 68 -4.25 -33.03 0.01
C ASN A 68 -3.55 -31.96 0.88
N ASP A 69 -4.37 -31.25 1.65
CA ASP A 69 -4.01 -30.42 2.81
C ASP A 69 -3.25 -29.12 2.50
N GLY A 70 -4.02 -28.09 2.12
CA GLY A 70 -3.55 -26.74 1.76
C GLY A 70 -3.13 -25.88 2.95
N GLU A 71 -1.97 -26.17 3.54
CA GLU A 71 -1.34 -25.34 4.56
C GLU A 71 -0.29 -24.40 3.93
N MET A 72 -0.66 -23.14 3.72
CA MET A 72 0.21 -22.10 3.14
C MET A 72 1.14 -21.53 4.23
N THR A 73 2.42 -21.86 4.17
CA THR A 73 3.41 -21.39 5.16
C THR A 73 4.03 -20.05 4.73
N MET A 74 4.02 -19.06 5.62
CA MET A 74 4.73 -17.79 5.42
C MET A 74 6.25 -18.01 5.53
N VAL A 75 6.99 -17.76 4.45
CA VAL A 75 8.45 -17.87 4.45
C VAL A 75 9.06 -16.49 4.20
N VAL A 76 9.77 -15.97 5.20
CA VAL A 76 10.67 -14.83 5.03
C VAL A 76 11.94 -15.38 4.36
N GLY A 77 12.18 -15.02 3.09
CA GLY A 77 13.34 -15.49 2.35
C GLY A 77 14.52 -14.52 2.47
N GLU A 78 15.71 -15.04 2.74
CA GLU A 78 16.97 -14.32 2.48
C GLU A 78 17.25 -14.36 0.96
N THR A 79 17.41 -13.16 0.39
CA THR A 79 17.92 -12.75 -0.94
C THR A 79 17.88 -13.73 -2.13
N GLY A 80 17.30 -13.27 -3.25
CA GLY A 80 17.32 -14.05 -4.49
C GLY A 80 17.19 -13.33 -5.83
N HIS A 81 16.58 -12.14 -5.94
CA HIS A 81 16.47 -11.42 -7.22
C HIS A 81 16.72 -9.92 -7.04
N HIS A 82 17.93 -9.48 -7.40
CA HIS A 82 18.27 -8.08 -7.58
C HIS A 82 17.63 -7.56 -8.87
N CYS A 83 16.51 -6.86 -8.76
CA CYS A 83 16.02 -6.01 -9.84
C CYS A 83 16.78 -4.68 -9.75
N GLY A 84 17.93 -4.56 -10.42
CA GLY A 84 18.79 -3.38 -10.36
C GLY A 84 18.39 -2.30 -11.36
N THR A 85 18.34 -1.04 -10.92
CA THR A 85 18.59 0.16 -11.73
C THR A 85 19.15 1.25 -10.81
N GLY A 86 20.35 1.73 -11.13
CA GLY A 86 21.15 2.61 -10.28
C GLY A 86 20.93 4.09 -10.56
N ASP A 87 20.48 4.81 -9.54
CA ASP A 87 20.39 6.26 -9.50
C ASP A 87 20.45 6.65 -8.01
N GLY A 88 21.52 7.32 -7.58
CA GLY A 88 21.79 7.58 -6.16
C GLY A 88 20.75 8.47 -5.48
N PHE A 89 20.05 7.92 -4.49
CA PHE A 89 19.25 8.63 -3.50
C PHE A 89 19.39 7.93 -2.15
N SER A 90 19.47 8.72 -1.08
CA SER A 90 19.70 8.29 0.30
C SER A 90 18.57 7.42 0.86
N THR A 91 18.92 6.57 1.81
CA THR A 91 18.15 5.43 2.30
C THR A 91 17.43 5.75 3.61
N PRO A 92 16.33 5.05 3.98
CA PRO A 92 15.80 5.09 5.35
C PRO A 92 16.79 4.53 6.39
N GLY A 93 17.71 3.67 5.95
CA GLY A 93 18.81 3.13 6.75
C GLY A 93 20.00 4.08 6.91
N ASP A 94 20.03 5.21 6.19
CA ASP A 94 21.05 6.25 6.36
C ASP A 94 20.72 7.14 7.57
N ALA A 95 19.49 7.04 8.09
CA ALA A 95 19.13 7.41 9.44
C ALA A 95 19.24 6.15 10.32
N GLY A 96 20.42 5.89 10.88
CA GLY A 96 20.78 4.65 11.61
C GLY A 96 20.01 4.34 12.90
N ASP A 97 18.70 4.56 12.96
CA ASP A 97 17.87 4.50 14.15
C ASP A 97 16.67 3.54 14.07
N ILE A 98 16.34 2.95 12.89
CA ILE A 98 15.16 2.08 12.76
C ILE A 98 15.54 0.60 12.58
N PRO A 99 15.08 -0.32 13.45
CA PRO A 99 15.40 -1.75 13.34
C PRO A 99 14.76 -2.42 12.12
N ASP A 100 15.56 -3.13 11.30
CA ASP A 100 15.11 -3.91 10.13
C ASP A 100 13.94 -4.88 10.41
N ARG A 101 13.88 -5.42 11.63
CA ARG A 101 12.81 -6.34 12.10
C ARG A 101 11.40 -5.74 12.10
N LEU A 102 11.28 -4.43 11.93
CA LEU A 102 9.99 -3.73 11.92
C LEU A 102 9.38 -3.61 10.52
N PHE A 103 10.13 -3.87 9.47
CA PHE A 103 9.66 -3.68 8.09
C PHE A 103 9.57 -5.00 7.33
N THR A 104 8.50 -5.15 6.57
CA THR A 104 8.34 -6.23 5.60
C THR A 104 7.78 -5.64 4.33
N CYS A 105 8.31 -6.03 3.17
CA CYS A 105 7.85 -5.52 1.88
C CYS A 105 7.47 -6.67 0.94
N ALA A 106 6.37 -6.50 0.19
CA ALA A 106 5.98 -7.37 -0.90
C ALA A 106 5.52 -6.54 -2.11
N MET A 107 5.77 -7.08 -3.31
CA MET A 107 5.49 -6.41 -4.58
C MET A 107 4.51 -7.23 -5.42
N ALA A 108 3.69 -6.55 -6.20
CA ALA A 108 2.82 -7.14 -7.19
C ALA A 108 2.90 -6.37 -8.52
N THR A 109 2.90 -7.10 -9.64
CA THR A 109 2.73 -6.50 -10.96
C THR A 109 1.58 -7.12 -11.72
N ASP A 110 0.82 -6.28 -12.42
CA ASP A 110 -0.33 -6.72 -13.21
C ASP A 110 0.07 -7.73 -14.30
N ASP A 111 1.29 -7.62 -14.84
CA ASP A 111 1.83 -8.50 -15.89
C ASP A 111 2.71 -9.66 -15.37
N GLY A 112 2.92 -9.74 -14.05
CA GLY A 112 3.77 -10.77 -13.42
C GLY A 112 5.27 -10.62 -13.66
N SER A 113 5.73 -9.52 -14.26
CA SER A 113 7.15 -9.23 -14.46
C SER A 113 7.97 -9.11 -13.17
N CYS A 114 7.35 -8.83 -12.02
CA CYS A 114 8.02 -8.85 -10.71
C CYS A 114 7.04 -9.13 -9.55
N GLY A 115 7.44 -9.98 -8.60
CA GLY A 115 6.65 -10.26 -7.41
C GLY A 115 5.38 -11.08 -7.71
N HIS A 116 4.29 -10.80 -7.00
CA HIS A 116 2.99 -11.44 -7.22
C HIS A 116 2.39 -10.99 -8.56
N HIS A 117 2.01 -11.93 -9.41
CA HIS A 117 1.27 -11.64 -10.63
C HIS A 117 -0.19 -11.35 -10.31
N GLY A 118 -0.61 -10.11 -10.52
CA GLY A 118 -1.96 -9.63 -10.23
C GLY A 118 -1.97 -8.33 -9.45
N PRO A 119 -3.14 -7.85 -9.03
CA PRO A 119 -3.25 -6.59 -8.31
C PRO A 119 -2.66 -6.70 -6.89
N VAL A 120 -2.08 -5.62 -6.39
CA VAL A 120 -1.55 -5.55 -5.01
C VAL A 120 -2.60 -5.84 -3.93
N THR A 121 -3.89 -5.67 -4.25
CA THR A 121 -4.98 -6.01 -3.34
C THR A 121 -5.09 -7.51 -3.07
N ASP A 122 -4.54 -8.38 -3.92
CA ASP A 122 -4.44 -9.82 -3.63
C ASP A 122 -3.48 -10.08 -2.47
N LEU A 123 -2.36 -9.34 -2.44
CA LEU A 123 -1.42 -9.39 -1.32
C LEU A 123 -2.07 -8.82 -0.05
N LEU A 124 -2.84 -7.74 -0.17
CA LEU A 124 -3.58 -7.19 0.96
C LEU A 124 -4.56 -8.23 1.53
N GLU A 125 -5.33 -8.93 0.68
CA GLU A 125 -6.26 -9.96 1.13
C GLU A 125 -5.55 -11.09 1.89
N LYS A 126 -4.37 -11.53 1.41
CA LYS A 126 -3.53 -12.50 2.12
C LYS A 126 -3.09 -12.00 3.50
N VAL A 127 -2.69 -10.73 3.61
CA VAL A 127 -2.28 -10.11 4.88
C VAL A 127 -3.47 -9.99 5.84
N LEU A 128 -4.64 -9.58 5.35
CA LEU A 128 -5.86 -9.44 6.16
C LEU A 128 -6.44 -10.78 6.64
N ALA A 129 -6.24 -11.86 5.86
CA ALA A 129 -6.64 -13.21 6.26
C ALA A 129 -5.71 -13.82 7.34
N GLY A 130 -4.50 -13.29 7.47
CA GLY A 130 -3.57 -13.64 8.54
C GLY A 130 -3.81 -12.84 9.83
N PRO A 131 -3.07 -13.15 10.90
CA PRO A 131 -3.14 -12.36 12.13
C PRO A 131 -2.52 -10.97 11.92
N GLY A 132 -3.20 -9.92 12.40
CA GLY A 132 -2.50 -8.75 12.95
C GLY A 132 -2.66 -7.40 12.26
N ALA A 133 -3.38 -7.23 11.14
CA ALA A 133 -3.55 -5.87 10.59
C ALA A 133 -4.40 -4.97 11.53
N GLY A 134 -3.76 -4.01 12.20
CA GLY A 134 -4.43 -3.08 13.12
C GLY A 134 -4.91 -1.78 12.45
N MET A 135 -4.28 -1.41 11.33
CA MET A 135 -4.62 -0.23 10.53
C MET A 135 -4.06 -0.40 9.12
N VAL A 136 -4.81 0.03 8.11
CA VAL A 136 -4.35 0.06 6.71
C VAL A 136 -4.36 1.47 6.16
N TYR A 137 -3.25 1.90 5.57
CA TYR A 137 -3.17 3.14 4.80
C TYR A 137 -2.94 2.81 3.34
N ALA A 138 -3.71 3.42 2.43
CA ALA A 138 -3.57 3.15 1.01
C ALA A 138 -3.55 4.43 0.15
N CYS A 139 -2.78 4.38 -0.93
CA CYS A 139 -2.70 5.47 -1.89
C CYS A 139 -2.39 4.90 -3.28
N GLY A 140 -3.18 5.30 -4.28
CA GLY A 140 -3.05 4.80 -5.64
C GLY A 140 -4.34 4.94 -6.45
N PRO A 141 -4.45 4.21 -7.57
CA PRO A 141 -5.59 4.31 -8.48
C PRO A 141 -6.93 4.07 -7.78
N ARG A 142 -7.96 4.82 -8.17
CA ARG A 142 -9.30 4.76 -7.54
C ARG A 142 -9.90 3.33 -7.50
N ALA A 143 -9.66 2.52 -8.53
CA ALA A 143 -10.09 1.12 -8.56
C ALA A 143 -9.38 0.27 -7.49
N MET A 144 -8.09 0.49 -7.25
CA MET A 144 -7.33 -0.15 -6.18
C MET A 144 -7.87 0.28 -4.82
N LEU A 145 -8.10 1.58 -4.60
CA LEU A 145 -8.62 2.09 -3.33
C LEU A 145 -10.02 1.57 -3.01
N ARG A 146 -10.90 1.47 -4.02
CA ARG A 146 -12.22 0.85 -3.89
C ARG A 146 -12.12 -0.60 -3.45
N ARG A 147 -11.27 -1.39 -4.12
CA ARG A 147 -11.05 -2.80 -3.75
C ARG A 147 -10.45 -2.94 -2.35
N THR A 148 -9.54 -2.04 -1.96
CA THR A 148 -9.04 -1.95 -0.58
C THR A 148 -10.18 -1.70 0.40
N ALA A 149 -11.06 -0.72 0.15
CA ALA A 149 -12.19 -0.45 1.04
C ALA A 149 -13.15 -1.66 1.18
N GLU A 150 -13.42 -2.38 0.09
CA GLU A 150 -14.20 -3.62 0.12
C GLU A 150 -13.55 -4.70 1.00
N LEU A 151 -12.24 -4.89 0.88
CA LEU A 151 -11.49 -5.84 1.71
C LEU A 151 -11.50 -5.41 3.18
N LEU A 152 -11.24 -4.14 3.48
CA LEU A 152 -11.25 -3.63 4.85
C LEU A 152 -12.62 -3.79 5.52
N ALA A 153 -13.70 -3.51 4.81
CA ALA A 153 -15.06 -3.76 5.28
C ALA A 153 -15.32 -5.26 5.53
N ARG A 154 -14.83 -6.13 4.63
CA ARG A 154 -14.98 -7.59 4.75
C ARG A 154 -14.28 -8.18 5.97
N TYR A 155 -13.06 -7.73 6.23
CA TYR A 155 -12.22 -8.23 7.33
C TYR A 155 -12.38 -7.43 8.64
N GLY A 156 -13.17 -6.36 8.64
CA GLY A 156 -13.42 -5.54 9.82
C GLY A 156 -12.19 -4.76 10.29
N VAL A 157 -11.31 -4.37 9.37
CA VAL A 157 -10.05 -3.66 9.67
C VAL A 157 -10.21 -2.19 9.30
N PRO A 158 -9.89 -1.24 10.20
CA PRO A 158 -9.96 0.18 9.87
C PRO A 158 -8.89 0.57 8.84
N GLY A 159 -9.17 1.60 8.05
CA GLY A 159 -8.18 2.16 7.17
C GLY A 159 -8.48 3.55 6.64
N GLU A 160 -7.44 4.16 6.13
CA GLU A 160 -7.45 5.49 5.52
C GLU A 160 -6.90 5.42 4.10
N VAL A 161 -7.44 6.27 3.23
CA VAL A 161 -6.98 6.39 1.84
C VAL A 161 -6.62 7.83 1.53
N SER A 162 -5.50 8.02 0.85
CA SER A 162 -5.15 9.30 0.24
C SER A 162 -5.70 9.35 -1.17
N LEU A 163 -6.69 10.23 -1.39
CA LEU A 163 -7.33 10.42 -2.69
C LEU A 163 -6.52 11.35 -3.60
N GLU A 164 -6.51 11.01 -4.88
CA GLU A 164 -6.11 11.91 -5.96
C GLU A 164 -7.37 12.39 -6.69
N GLU A 165 -7.54 13.71 -6.81
CA GLU A 165 -8.62 14.33 -7.57
C GLU A 165 -8.08 15.47 -8.43
N ARG A 166 -8.83 15.88 -9.45
CA ARG A 166 -8.41 16.99 -10.33
C ARG A 166 -8.37 18.31 -9.56
N MET A 167 -7.17 18.82 -9.32
CA MET A 167 -6.96 20.09 -8.63
C MET A 167 -6.70 21.23 -9.63
N GLY A 168 -7.42 22.33 -9.46
CA GLY A 168 -7.13 23.61 -10.09
C GLY A 168 -6.34 24.53 -9.16
N CYS A 169 -6.99 25.02 -8.10
CA CYS A 169 -6.41 26.02 -7.20
C CYS A 169 -5.60 25.45 -6.03
N GLY A 170 -5.85 24.22 -5.58
CA GLY A 170 -5.19 23.61 -4.42
C GLY A 170 -5.51 24.25 -3.05
N VAL A 171 -6.34 25.30 -3.00
CA VAL A 171 -6.63 26.08 -1.78
C VAL A 171 -8.13 26.16 -1.46
N GLY A 172 -8.93 25.27 -2.06
CA GLY A 172 -10.36 25.14 -1.78
C GLY A 172 -11.28 26.17 -2.45
N ALA A 173 -10.76 27.03 -3.33
CA ALA A 173 -11.52 28.10 -4.00
C ALA A 173 -12.31 27.64 -5.24
N CYS A 174 -11.72 26.77 -6.08
CA CYS A 174 -12.29 26.43 -7.39
C CYS A 174 -13.27 25.24 -7.37
N LEU A 175 -13.38 24.52 -6.26
CA LEU A 175 -14.25 23.34 -6.08
C LEU A 175 -14.02 22.18 -7.07
N SER A 176 -12.91 22.17 -7.82
CA SER A 176 -12.65 21.14 -8.83
C SER A 176 -12.32 19.76 -8.24
N CYS A 177 -11.72 19.74 -7.06
CA CYS A 177 -11.20 18.53 -6.42
C CYS A 177 -12.19 17.92 -5.42
N VAL A 178 -13.48 17.94 -5.73
CA VAL A 178 -14.49 17.41 -4.80
C VAL A 178 -14.61 15.89 -4.89
N CYS A 179 -14.70 15.23 -3.74
CA CYS A 179 -15.08 13.83 -3.61
C CYS A 179 -16.42 13.72 -2.84
N GLN A 180 -17.08 12.57 -2.95
CA GLN A 180 -18.32 12.28 -2.23
C GLN A 180 -18.00 11.53 -0.94
N THR A 181 -18.47 12.06 0.19
CA THR A 181 -18.50 11.36 1.49
C THR A 181 -19.93 11.06 1.91
N ALA A 182 -20.10 10.11 2.81
CA ALA A 182 -21.39 9.76 3.42
C ALA A 182 -22.14 11.03 3.86
N GLY A 183 -23.40 11.12 3.46
CA GLY A 183 -24.25 12.26 3.77
C GLY A 183 -24.80 12.23 5.19
N GLU A 184 -25.26 13.38 5.66
CA GLU A 184 -26.05 13.51 6.89
C GLU A 184 -27.55 13.52 6.55
N GLU A 185 -28.40 13.29 7.56
CA GLU A 185 -29.86 13.17 7.50
C GLU A 185 -30.51 13.87 6.27
N GLY A 186 -31.04 13.06 5.35
CA GLY A 186 -31.78 13.52 4.17
C GLY A 186 -30.98 13.64 2.86
N ALA A 187 -29.65 13.53 2.88
CA ALA A 187 -28.81 13.52 1.68
C ALA A 187 -28.00 12.21 1.55
N PRO A 188 -27.91 11.59 0.35
CA PRO A 188 -27.13 10.36 0.17
C PRO A 188 -25.62 10.57 0.27
N PHE A 189 -25.14 11.79 -0.01
CA PHE A 189 -23.73 12.17 0.09
C PHE A 189 -23.58 13.67 0.30
N VAL A 190 -22.41 14.09 0.78
CA VAL A 190 -21.94 15.48 0.76
C VAL A 190 -20.63 15.58 -0.02
N TYR A 191 -20.40 16.71 -0.68
CA TYR A 191 -19.14 16.96 -1.38
C TYR A 191 -18.10 17.54 -0.43
N ARG A 192 -16.90 16.95 -0.45
CA ARG A 192 -15.72 17.42 0.31
C ARG A 192 -14.59 17.76 -0.65
N ARG A 193 -13.86 18.84 -0.40
CA ARG A 193 -12.75 19.28 -1.24
C ARG A 193 -11.46 18.58 -0.80
N VAL A 194 -10.95 17.68 -1.63
CA VAL A 194 -9.72 16.91 -1.34
C VAL A 194 -8.54 17.79 -0.97
N CYS A 195 -8.38 18.98 -1.57
CA CYS A 195 -7.23 19.86 -1.29
C CYS A 195 -7.23 20.54 0.09
N VAL A 196 -8.37 20.63 0.79
CA VAL A 196 -8.47 21.35 2.08
C VAL A 196 -9.17 20.55 3.17
N GLU A 197 -10.07 19.64 2.80
CA GLU A 197 -10.76 18.71 3.71
C GLU A 197 -10.14 17.30 3.66
N GLY A 198 -9.26 17.04 2.68
CA GLY A 198 -8.48 15.81 2.56
C GLY A 198 -6.98 16.10 2.57
N PRO A 199 -6.15 15.35 1.81
CA PRO A 199 -6.51 14.31 0.84
C PRO A 199 -6.79 12.94 1.48
N VAL A 200 -6.52 12.80 2.77
CA VAL A 200 -6.67 11.54 3.52
C VAL A 200 -8.06 11.46 4.13
N PHE A 201 -8.77 10.37 3.89
CA PHE A 201 -10.11 10.10 4.42
C PHE A 201 -10.18 8.68 4.97
N ALA A 202 -11.00 8.46 5.99
CA ALA A 202 -11.34 7.10 6.41
C ALA A 202 -12.12 6.39 5.30
N VAL A 203 -11.85 5.10 5.10
CA VAL A 203 -12.37 4.33 3.96
C VAL A 203 -13.91 4.20 3.98
N ASP A 204 -14.49 4.20 5.17
CA ASP A 204 -15.92 4.07 5.44
C ASP A 204 -16.69 5.38 5.29
N GLN A 205 -15.99 6.52 5.28
CA GLN A 205 -16.59 7.83 5.03
C GLN A 205 -16.82 8.09 3.54
N LEU A 206 -16.16 7.36 2.64
CA LEU A 206 -16.19 7.64 1.20
C LEU A 206 -17.34 6.92 0.48
N VAL A 207 -17.93 7.63 -0.48
CA VAL A 207 -18.90 7.04 -1.42
C VAL A 207 -18.15 6.57 -2.67
N TRP A 208 -18.03 5.26 -2.80
CA TRP A 208 -17.36 4.59 -3.91
C TRP A 208 -18.31 4.43 -5.10
N GLY A 209 -18.40 5.49 -5.91
CA GLY A 209 -19.03 5.46 -7.25
C GLY A 209 -18.43 4.39 -8.14
#